data_AF-A0A401J1A7-F1
#
_entry.id   AF-A0A401J1A7-F1
#
_cell.length_a   1.000
_cell.length_b   1.000
_cell.length_c   1.000
_cell.angle_alpha   90.00
_cell.angle_beta   90.00
_cell.angle_gamma   90.00
#
_symmetry.space_group_name_H-M   'P 1'
#
loop_
_entity.id
_entity.type
_entity.pdbx_description
1 polymer ?
#
loop_
_entity_poly.entity_id
_entity_poly.type
_entity_poly.pdbx_seq_one_letter_code
_entity_poly.pdbx_strand_id
1 'polypeptide(L)'
;MMKQDGEMLARLVAQAEGGPGAMDMVMIRALVEEASELGAGRALERLGLADRRAEGDVRELRELLRAWRDAKKAARGAVIGWLVRIALALVLLGIAVKTGLVGLVRT
;
A
#
# COMPACT_ATOMS: atom_id res chain seq x y z
N MET A 1 25.81 -8.15 12.29
CA MET A 1 25.77 -7.94 10.83
C MET A 1 26.19 -6.52 10.48
N MET A 2 25.35 -5.49 10.64
CA MET A 2 25.59 -4.11 10.13
C MET A 2 26.95 -3.45 10.47
N LYS A 3 27.57 -3.79 11.61
CA LYS A 3 28.93 -3.32 11.92
C LYS A 3 30.00 -3.93 11.00
N GLN A 4 29.86 -5.21 10.65
CA GLN A 4 30.79 -5.90 9.76
C GLN A 4 30.63 -5.44 8.31
N ASP A 5 29.39 -5.19 7.90
CA ASP A 5 29.02 -4.68 6.59
C ASP A 5 29.63 -3.26 6.37
N GLY A 6 29.50 -2.39 7.39
CA GLY A 6 30.12 -1.06 7.38
C GLY A 6 31.65 -1.08 7.34
N GLU A 7 32.27 -2.04 8.03
CA GLU A 7 33.73 -2.27 7.97
C GLU A 7 34.18 -2.81 6.60
N MET A 8 33.37 -3.66 5.95
CA MET A 8 33.63 -4.15 4.59
C MET A 8 33.57 -3.01 3.58
N LEU A 9 32.52 -2.17 3.65
CA LEU A 9 32.40 -0.99 2.80
C LEU A 9 33.61 -0.05 2.96
N ALA A 10 34.02 0.23 4.20
CA ALA A 10 35.17 1.08 4.48
C ALA A 10 36.47 0.54 3.85
N ARG A 11 36.66 -0.80 3.85
CA ARG A 11 37.80 -1.45 3.18
C ARG A 11 37.73 -1.35 1.66
N LEU A 12 36.54 -1.53 1.06
CA LEU A 12 36.34 -1.42 -0.39
C LEU A 12 36.60 0.02 -0.88
N VAL A 13 36.17 1.03 -0.12
CA VAL A 13 36.47 2.44 -0.40
C VAL A 13 37.98 2.70 -0.34
N ALA A 14 38.67 2.21 0.70
CA ALA A 14 40.11 2.39 0.84
C ALA A 14 40.92 1.73 -0.29
N GLN A 15 40.46 0.60 -0.83
CA GLN A 15 41.09 -0.06 -1.99
C GLN A 15 40.86 0.70 -3.30
N ALA A 16 39.68 1.31 -3.47
CA ALA A 16 39.35 2.11 -4.65
C ALA A 16 40.22 3.38 -4.78
N GLU A 17 40.75 3.92 -3.67
CA GLU A 17 41.65 5.09 -3.65
C GLU A 17 43.11 4.76 -4.06
N GLY A 18 43.46 3.47 -4.22
CA GLY A 18 44.83 2.98 -4.39
C GLY A 18 45.57 3.34 -5.69
N GLY A 19 45.01 4.18 -6.56
CA GLY A 19 45.67 4.70 -7.77
C GLY A 19 45.02 4.34 -9.11
N PRO A 20 45.63 4.71 -10.25
CA PRO A 20 45.04 4.52 -11.58
C PRO A 20 44.83 3.04 -11.91
N GLY A 21 43.58 2.65 -12.19
CA GLY A 21 43.21 1.24 -12.46
C GLY A 21 42.86 0.41 -11.23
N ALA A 22 42.84 1.00 -10.02
CA ALA A 22 42.48 0.31 -8.77
C ALA A 22 41.00 -0.10 -8.68
N MET A 23 40.14 0.48 -9.53
CA MET A 23 38.72 0.15 -9.58
C MET A 23 38.40 -0.64 -10.86
N ASP A 24 38.23 -1.94 -10.72
CA ASP A 24 37.65 -2.78 -11.76
C ASP A 24 36.12 -2.89 -11.60
N MET A 25 35.45 -3.49 -12.59
CA MET A 25 34.00 -3.65 -12.60
C MET A 25 33.49 -4.52 -11.43
N VAL A 26 34.31 -5.48 -10.98
CA VAL A 26 33.97 -6.37 -9.87
C VAL A 26 33.96 -5.59 -8.56
N MET A 27 34.96 -4.74 -8.34
CA MET A 27 35.09 -3.85 -7.20
C MET A 27 33.96 -2.81 -7.15
N ILE A 28 33.63 -2.19 -8.29
CA ILE A 28 32.49 -1.25 -8.38
C ILE A 28 31.19 -1.94 -7.99
N ARG A 29 30.96 -3.14 -8.50
CA ARG A 29 29.76 -3.90 -8.16
C ARG A 29 29.72 -4.25 -6.67
N ALA A 30 30.83 -4.72 -6.11
CA ALA A 30 30.92 -5.03 -4.69
C ALA A 30 30.67 -3.79 -3.80
N LEU A 31 31.25 -2.64 -4.16
CA LEU A 31 31.04 -1.38 -3.44
C LEU A 31 29.57 -0.94 -3.49
N VAL A 32 28.93 -1.02 -4.66
CA VAL A 32 27.52 -0.64 -4.84
C VAL A 32 26.59 -1.60 -4.10
N GLU A 33 26.85 -2.90 -4.16
CA GLU A 33 26.06 -3.94 -3.48
C GLU A 33 26.12 -3.72 -1.96
N GLU A 34 27.32 -3.59 -1.40
CA GLU A 34 27.54 -3.36 0.03
C GLU A 34 26.93 -2.03 0.50
N ALA A 35 27.12 -0.94 -0.25
CA ALA A 35 26.52 0.36 0.08
C ALA A 35 24.99 0.33 0.03
N SER A 36 24.42 -0.42 -0.92
CA SER A 36 22.97 -0.57 -1.11
C SER A 36 22.36 -1.42 0.00
N GLU A 37 22.99 -2.54 0.37
CA GLU A 37 22.56 -3.39 1.49
C GLU A 37 22.59 -2.62 2.81
N LEU A 38 23.67 -1.89 3.09
CA LEU A 38 23.77 -1.02 4.27
C LEU A 38 22.72 0.11 4.26
N GLY A 39 22.47 0.70 3.10
CA GLY A 39 21.44 1.73 2.92
C GLY A 39 20.04 1.19 3.19
N ALA A 40 19.71 0.05 2.59
CA ALA A 40 18.43 -0.64 2.75
C ALA A 40 18.23 -1.08 4.21
N GLY A 41 19.25 -1.66 4.84
CA GLY A 41 19.22 -2.08 6.24
C GLY A 41 18.91 -0.90 7.18
N ARG A 42 19.60 0.23 7.03
CA ARG A 42 19.32 1.45 7.82
C ARG A 42 17.92 2.01 7.58
N ALA A 43 17.43 1.96 6.34
CA ALA A 43 16.08 2.41 6.02
C ALA A 43 15.02 1.51 6.69
N LEU A 44 15.19 0.18 6.63
CA LEU A 44 14.32 -0.78 7.29
C LEU A 44 14.36 -0.62 8.82
N GLU A 45 15.54 -0.41 9.40
CA GLU A 45 15.71 -0.18 10.84
C GLU A 45 14.99 1.09 11.30
N ARG A 46 15.11 2.20 10.55
CA ARG A 46 14.38 3.45 10.82
C ARG A 46 12.87 3.30 10.73
N LEU A 47 12.39 2.38 9.89
CA LEU A 47 10.99 2.03 9.78
C LEU A 47 10.54 1.00 10.83
N GLY A 48 11.46 0.49 11.65
CA GLY A 48 11.18 -0.59 12.61
C GLY A 48 10.96 -1.96 11.98
N LEU A 49 11.33 -2.14 10.70
CA LEU A 49 11.10 -3.34 9.90
C LEU A 49 12.33 -4.27 9.80
N ALA A 50 13.32 -4.08 10.66
CA ALA A 50 14.55 -4.86 10.64
C ALA A 50 14.41 -6.26 11.28
N ASP A 51 13.33 -6.54 12.01
CA ASP A 51 13.10 -7.85 12.63
C ASP A 51 12.43 -8.85 11.66
N ARG A 52 12.71 -10.15 11.83
CA ARG A 52 12.12 -11.21 11.01
C ARG A 52 10.59 -11.30 11.10
N ARG A 53 9.96 -10.76 12.16
CA ARG A 53 8.50 -10.68 12.30
C ARG A 53 7.87 -9.58 11.46
N ALA A 54 8.64 -8.57 11.06
CA ALA A 54 8.12 -7.39 10.34
C ALA A 54 7.45 -7.74 9.00
N GLU A 55 7.94 -8.75 8.29
CA GLU A 55 7.32 -9.21 7.04
C GLU A 55 5.88 -9.72 7.27
N GLY A 56 5.67 -10.46 8.36
CA GLY A 56 4.36 -10.98 8.75
C GLY A 56 3.40 -9.85 9.10
N ASP A 57 3.83 -8.93 9.94
CA ASP A 57 3.01 -7.80 10.40
C ASP A 57 2.60 -6.90 9.23
N VAL A 58 3.51 -6.60 8.30
CA VAL A 58 3.20 -5.81 7.09
C VAL A 58 2.21 -6.54 6.18
N ARG A 59 2.33 -7.88 6.06
CA ARG A 59 1.40 -8.69 5.28
C ARG A 59 0.01 -8.66 5.91
N GLU A 60 -0.09 -8.81 7.22
CA GLU A 60 -1.35 -8.76 7.97
C GLU A 60 -2.03 -7.39 7.85
N LEU A 61 -1.28 -6.30 8.07
CA LEU A 61 -1.79 -4.94 7.88
C LEU A 61 -2.34 -4.72 6.46
N ARG A 62 -1.66 -5.25 5.45
CA ARG A 62 -2.12 -5.15 4.06
C ARG A 62 -3.40 -5.96 3.83
N GLU A 63 -3.55 -7.11 4.47
CA GLU A 63 -4.77 -7.92 4.39
C GLU A 63 -5.94 -7.24 5.09
N LEU A 64 -5.74 -6.71 6.30
CA LEU A 64 -6.74 -5.92 7.01
C LEU A 64 -7.17 -4.69 6.21
N LEU A 65 -6.23 -3.99 5.59
CA LEU A 65 -6.51 -2.80 4.79
C LEU A 65 -7.24 -3.14 3.48
N ARG A 66 -6.93 -4.30 2.88
CA ARG A 66 -7.71 -4.84 1.75
C ARG A 66 -9.14 -5.14 2.18
N ALA A 67 -9.34 -5.87 3.28
CA ALA A 67 -10.66 -6.20 3.80
C ALA A 67 -11.47 -4.94 4.13
N TRP A 68 -10.86 -3.94 4.76
CA TRP A 68 -11.51 -2.65 5.05
C TRP A 68 -11.89 -1.89 3.78
N ARG A 69 -11.02 -1.86 2.78
CA ARG A 69 -11.31 -1.20 1.49
C ARG A 69 -12.46 -1.89 0.75
N ASP A 70 -12.50 -3.22 0.78
CA ASP A 70 -13.57 -3.99 0.15
C ASP A 70 -14.90 -3.76 0.89
N ALA A 71 -14.89 -3.76 2.22
CA ALA A 71 -16.04 -3.41 3.04
C ALA A 71 -16.55 -1.99 2.74
N LYS A 72 -15.65 -1.00 2.64
CA LYS A 72 -16.00 0.38 2.28
C LYS A 72 -16.63 0.47 0.88
N LYS A 73 -16.11 -0.28 -0.09
CA LYS A 73 -16.66 -0.35 -1.45
C LYS A 73 -18.06 -0.98 -1.44
N ALA A 74 -18.24 -2.06 -0.70
CA ALA A 74 -19.53 -2.74 -0.55
C ALA A 74 -20.57 -1.82 0.11
N ALA A 75 -20.20 -1.16 1.22
CA ALA A 75 -21.06 -0.20 1.91
C ALA A 75 -21.50 0.94 0.98
N ARG A 76 -20.57 1.52 0.22
CA ARG A 76 -20.91 2.57 -0.76
C ARG A 76 -21.88 2.07 -1.83
N GLY A 77 -21.67 0.85 -2.35
CA GLY A 77 -22.57 0.22 -3.32
C GLY A 77 -23.98 0.02 -2.74
N ALA A 78 -24.08 -0.46 -1.50
CA ALA A 78 -25.36 -0.66 -0.82
C ALA A 78 -26.10 0.66 -0.60
N VAL A 79 -25.40 1.71 -0.14
CA VAL A 79 -25.98 3.04 0.06
C VAL A 79 -26.51 3.62 -1.26
N ILE A 80 -25.72 3.55 -2.34
CA ILE A 80 -26.16 4.03 -3.66
C ILE A 80 -27.38 3.22 -4.15
N GLY A 81 -27.34 1.90 -4.03
CA GLY A 81 -28.47 1.05 -4.44
C GLY A 81 -29.75 1.35 -3.65
N TRP A 82 -29.65 1.57 -2.34
CA TRP A 82 -30.78 1.98 -1.50
C TRP A 82 -31.32 3.36 -1.88
N LEU A 83 -30.43 4.33 -2.14
CA LEU A 83 -30.83 5.66 -2.61
C LEU A 83 -31.59 5.61 -3.93
N VAL A 84 -31.10 4.83 -4.91
CA VAL A 84 -31.79 4.64 -6.20
C VAL A 84 -33.18 4.02 -5.99
N ARG A 85 -33.32 3.03 -5.09
CA ARG A 85 -34.61 2.43 -4.76
C ARG A 85 -35.59 3.45 -4.16
N ILE A 86 -35.14 4.30 -3.24
CA ILE A 86 -35.97 5.38 -2.68
C ILE A 86 -36.36 6.37 -3.76
N ALA A 87 -35.40 6.83 -4.57
CA ALA A 87 -35.68 7.77 -5.65
C ALA A 87 -36.74 7.21 -6.61
N LEU A 88 -36.64 5.94 -7.00
CA LEU A 88 -37.62 5.30 -7.86
C LEU A 88 -38.99 5.18 -7.19
N ALA A 89 -39.04 4.80 -5.91
CA ALA A 89 -40.29 4.73 -5.15
C ALA A 89 -40.98 6.10 -5.07
N LEU A 90 -40.22 7.18 -4.87
CA LEU A 90 -40.73 8.54 -4.88
C LEU A 90 -41.25 8.96 -6.25
N VAL A 91 -40.57 8.58 -7.34
CA VAL A 91 -41.06 8.82 -8.70
C VAL A 91 -42.40 8.12 -8.94
N LEU A 92 -42.52 6.84 -8.57
CA LEU A 92 -43.77 6.09 -8.70
C LEU A 92 -44.89 6.70 -7.85
N LEU A 93 -44.59 7.10 -6.61
CA LEU A 93 -45.54 7.78 -5.74
C LEU A 93 -46.00 9.11 -6.36
N GLY A 94 -45.07 9.90 -6.91
CA GLY A 94 -45.37 11.14 -7.61
C GLY A 94 -46.27 10.94 -8.83
N ILE A 95 -46.03 9.88 -9.61
CA ILE A 95 -46.90 9.50 -10.74
C ILE A 95 -48.30 9.12 -10.22
N ALA A 96 -48.41 8.25 -9.22
CA ALA A 96 -49.68 7.79 -8.68
C ALA A 96 -50.54 8.95 -8.13
N VAL A 97 -49.91 9.95 -7.51
CA VAL A 97 -50.57 11.18 -7.05
C VAL A 97 -51.02 12.02 -8.25
N LYS A 98 -50.15 12.22 -9.25
CA LYS A 98 -50.46 13.03 -10.45
C LYS A 98 -51.58 12.44 -11.31
N THR A 99 -51.63 11.11 -11.44
CA THR A 99 -52.64 10.42 -12.25
C THR A 99 -53.95 10.18 -11.50
N GLY A 100 -54.07 10.59 -10.23
CA GLY A 100 -55.30 10.45 -9.45
C GLY A 100 -55.65 9.01 -9.06
N LEU A 101 -54.74 8.05 -9.23
CA LEU A 101 -54.93 6.63 -8.91
C LEU A 101 -55.23 6.40 -7.42
N VAL A 102 -54.74 7.29 -6.55
CA VAL A 102 -55.04 7.30 -5.11
C VAL A 102 -56.53 7.57 -4.83
N GLY A 103 -57.22 8.29 -5.72
CA GLY A 103 -58.66 8.54 -5.64
C GLY A 103 -59.50 7.31 -6.00
N LEU A 104 -59.03 6.48 -6.93
CA LEU A 104 -59.75 5.30 -7.43
C LEU A 104 -59.66 4.08 -6.49
N VAL A 105 -58.61 4.00 -5.67
CA VAL A 105 -58.45 2.95 -4.64
C VAL A 105 -59.28 3.25 -3.38
N ARG A 106 -59.76 4.49 -3.23
CA ARG A 106 -60.53 4.94 -2.06
C ARG A 106 -62.05 4.90 -2.28
N THR A 107 -62.51 4.48 -3.47
CA THR A 107 -63.92 4.27 -3.85
C THR A 107 -64.18 2.78 -4.02
#